data_AF-A0A3D5JUI9-F1
#
_entry.id   AF-A0A3D5JUI9-F1
#
_cell.length_a   1.000
_cell.length_b   1.000
_cell.length_c   1.000
_cell.angle_alpha   90.00
_cell.angle_beta   90.00
_cell.angle_gamma   90.00
#
_symmetry.space_group_name_H-M   'P 1'
#
loop_
_entity.id
_entity.type
_entity.pdbx_description
1 polymer ?
#
loop_
_entity_poly.entity_id
_entity_poly.type
_entity_poly.pdbx_seq_one_letter_code
_entity_poly.pdbx_strand_id
1 'polypeptide(L)'
;MSQQPLLQRVGNARRSFFERGATPIGVVPDTILQSWQRCLRGGLSVNAQPEVEPLPDARLRELRERRQKLWRLARPELDGLAADIAAAGSIVLLTDEDGWILDAEGSPGFLDKAGRVALMPGVRWDETTVGTNAIGTAIVEGRSVEVRGGEHYFAPHGILTCSATPIFDPYGQRVGVLDISGDARLQHLHARVLARQAVAHIEHRYFDAGLADCELLRLHHDATLLGTPREGILGFRGGRLVAANRSGLALFGLEHADIGHAPYAALFDAPLSRLYDDGALIDRQGRALYGQRGDGQRAPARGRAGIPARSEER
;
A
#
# COMPACT_ATOMS: atom_id res chain seq x y z
N MET A 1 -4.42 25.87 -10.22
CA MET A 1 -3.52 25.72 -11.39
C MET A 1 -4.26 24.91 -12.46
N SER A 2 -4.33 25.39 -13.71
CA SER A 2 -5.11 24.74 -14.77
C SER A 2 -4.53 23.37 -15.16
N GLN A 3 -5.37 22.37 -15.43
CA GLN A 3 -4.93 21.03 -15.85
C GLN A 3 -4.46 20.97 -17.33
N GLN A 4 -4.84 21.96 -18.15
CA GLN A 4 -4.54 22.02 -19.58
C GLN A 4 -3.04 21.97 -19.95
N PRO A 5 -2.13 22.70 -19.26
CA PRO A 5 -0.70 22.63 -19.57
C PRO A 5 -0.09 21.25 -19.30
N LEU A 6 -0.57 20.54 -18.28
CA LEU A 6 -0.08 19.19 -17.95
C LEU A 6 -0.52 18.16 -19.02
N LEU A 7 -1.78 18.20 -19.44
CA LEU A 7 -2.30 17.31 -20.48
C LEU A 7 -1.57 17.50 -21.82
N GLN A 8 -1.28 18.74 -22.21
CA GLN A 8 -0.50 19.03 -23.41
C GLN A 8 0.95 18.54 -23.29
N ARG A 9 1.58 18.72 -22.13
CA ARG A 9 2.94 18.23 -21.86
C ARG A 9 3.02 16.71 -21.97
N VAL A 10 2.11 15.98 -21.33
CA VAL A 10 2.06 14.51 -21.38
C VAL A 10 1.78 14.04 -22.81
N GLY A 11 0.83 14.66 -23.53
CA GLY A 11 0.56 14.34 -24.93
C GLY A 11 1.77 14.53 -25.84
N ASN A 12 2.55 15.60 -25.65
CA ASN A 12 3.80 15.82 -26.37
C ASN A 12 4.86 14.76 -26.03
N ALA A 13 4.98 14.40 -24.74
CA ALA A 13 5.91 13.35 -24.29
C ALA A 13 5.58 12.00 -24.94
N ARG A 14 4.29 11.62 -24.97
CA ARG A 14 3.82 10.40 -25.64
C ARG A 14 4.21 10.37 -27.10
N ARG A 15 3.91 11.42 -27.87
CA ARG A 15 4.29 11.49 -29.29
C ARG A 15 5.81 11.36 -29.47
N SER A 16 6.56 12.06 -28.63
CA SER A 16 8.02 11.99 -28.69
C SER A 16 8.55 10.58 -28.44
N PHE A 17 7.95 9.86 -27.49
CA PHE A 17 8.36 8.52 -27.12
C PHE A 17 7.90 7.47 -28.14
N PHE A 18 6.60 7.38 -28.40
CA PHE A 18 6.02 6.30 -29.19
C PHE A 18 6.17 6.49 -30.71
N GLU A 19 6.16 7.73 -31.21
CA GLU A 19 6.22 7.98 -32.67
C GLU A 19 7.64 8.28 -33.14
N ARG A 20 8.44 8.95 -32.30
CA ARG A 20 9.78 9.43 -32.68
C ARG A 20 10.93 8.65 -32.03
N GLY A 21 10.63 7.69 -31.14
CA GLY A 21 11.64 6.90 -30.43
C GLY A 21 12.54 7.72 -29.48
N ALA A 22 12.15 8.96 -29.16
CA ALA A 22 12.92 9.83 -28.27
C ALA A 22 12.54 9.61 -26.81
N THR A 23 13.45 9.91 -25.88
CA THR A 23 13.19 9.77 -24.44
C THR A 23 12.84 11.13 -23.84
N PRO A 24 11.58 11.43 -23.46
CA PRO A 24 11.16 12.74 -22.96
C PRO A 24 11.52 12.92 -21.47
N ILE A 25 12.82 12.92 -21.16
CA ILE A 25 13.35 13.02 -19.79
C ILE A 25 12.85 14.32 -19.12
N GLY A 26 12.38 14.21 -17.87
CA GLY A 26 11.89 15.34 -17.08
C GLY A 26 10.51 15.87 -17.50
N VAL A 27 9.88 15.32 -18.55
CA VAL A 27 8.53 15.73 -18.97
C VAL A 27 7.45 14.94 -18.23
N VAL A 28 7.67 13.64 -18.05
CA VAL A 28 6.87 12.71 -17.23
C VAL A 28 7.74 12.15 -16.10
N PRO A 29 7.16 11.63 -15.01
CA PRO A 29 7.95 10.99 -13.97
C PRO A 29 8.79 9.82 -14.52
N ASP A 30 10.01 9.63 -14.00
CA ASP A 30 10.91 8.55 -14.45
C ASP A 30 10.26 7.16 -14.33
N THR A 31 9.39 6.98 -13.34
CA THR A 31 8.62 5.75 -13.14
C THR A 31 7.72 5.44 -14.35
N ILE A 32 7.08 6.47 -14.90
CA ILE A 32 6.19 6.34 -16.07
C ILE A 32 7.02 6.05 -17.32
N LEU A 33 8.13 6.76 -17.49
CA LEU A 33 9.03 6.54 -18.62
C LEU A 33 9.62 5.12 -18.62
N GLN A 34 10.04 4.63 -17.46
CA GLN A 34 10.53 3.25 -17.30
C GLN A 34 9.44 2.23 -17.59
N SER A 35 8.22 2.46 -17.11
CA SER A 35 7.07 1.61 -17.42
C SER A 35 6.75 1.59 -18.92
N TRP A 36 6.73 2.74 -19.60
CA TRP A 36 6.54 2.81 -21.06
C TRP A 36 7.62 2.00 -21.80
N GLN A 37 8.88 2.10 -21.37
CA GLN A 37 9.97 1.30 -21.94
C GLN A 37 9.79 -0.20 -21.71
N ARG A 38 9.35 -0.62 -20.51
CA ARG A 38 9.06 -2.04 -20.21
C ARG A 38 7.94 -2.56 -21.08
N CYS A 39 6.84 -1.82 -21.22
CA CYS A 39 5.70 -2.18 -22.06
C CYS A 39 6.11 -2.32 -23.54
N LEU A 40 6.91 -1.38 -24.06
CA LEU A 40 7.41 -1.43 -25.43
C LEU A 40 8.35 -2.63 -25.65
N ARG A 41 9.28 -2.89 -24.72
CA ARG A 41 10.17 -4.07 -24.77
C ARG A 41 9.40 -5.39 -24.64
N GLY A 42 8.28 -5.38 -23.93
CA GLY A 42 7.34 -6.49 -23.81
C GLY A 42 6.48 -6.73 -25.06
N GLY A 43 6.62 -5.90 -26.11
CA GLY A 43 5.92 -6.08 -27.38
C GLY A 43 4.52 -5.47 -27.42
N LEU A 44 4.11 -4.69 -26.41
CA LEU A 44 2.81 -4.04 -26.44
C LEU A 44 2.78 -2.92 -27.48
N SER A 45 1.77 -2.94 -28.36
CA SER A 45 1.52 -1.85 -29.29
C SER A 45 0.69 -0.76 -28.62
N VAL A 46 1.18 0.48 -28.59
CA VAL A 46 0.48 1.63 -27.97
C VAL A 46 -0.91 1.90 -28.59
N ASN A 47 -1.11 1.48 -29.84
CA ASN A 47 -2.37 1.67 -30.58
C ASN A 47 -3.31 0.47 -30.49
N ALA A 48 -2.91 -0.60 -29.80
CA ALA A 48 -3.79 -1.74 -29.56
C ALA A 48 -4.87 -1.39 -28.51
N GLN A 49 -5.96 -2.15 -28.55
CA GLN A 49 -6.87 -2.22 -27.41
C GLN A 49 -6.52 -3.48 -26.61
N PRO A 50 -6.32 -3.37 -25.29
CA PRO A 50 -6.06 -4.54 -24.46
C PRO A 50 -7.31 -5.44 -24.49
N GLU A 51 -7.16 -6.65 -25.01
CA GLU A 51 -8.18 -7.69 -24.96
C GLU A 51 -8.13 -8.37 -23.59
N VAL A 52 -8.81 -7.76 -22.61
CA VAL A 52 -8.90 -8.29 -21.25
C VAL A 52 -10.35 -8.59 -20.89
N GLU A 53 -10.62 -9.87 -20.67
CA GLU A 53 -11.93 -10.33 -20.19
C GLU A 53 -11.87 -10.62 -18.69
N PRO A 54 -12.94 -10.31 -17.94
CA PRO A 54 -13.01 -10.69 -16.53
C PRO A 54 -13.08 -12.22 -16.41
N LEU A 55 -12.45 -12.74 -15.36
CA LEU A 55 -12.63 -14.14 -14.96
C LEU A 55 -14.11 -14.48 -14.79
N PRO A 56 -14.53 -15.70 -15.15
CA PRO A 56 -15.85 -16.20 -14.77
C PRO A 56 -16.05 -16.13 -13.25
N ASP A 57 -17.28 -15.84 -12.80
CA ASP A 57 -17.61 -15.63 -11.38
C ASP A 57 -17.13 -16.75 -10.45
N ALA A 58 -17.15 -18.00 -10.90
CA ALA A 58 -16.63 -19.14 -10.12
C ALA A 58 -15.12 -19.00 -9.86
N ARG A 59 -14.34 -18.60 -10.87
CA ARG A 59 -12.88 -18.42 -10.76
C ARG A 59 -12.53 -17.18 -9.94
N LEU A 60 -13.32 -16.11 -10.04
CA LEU A 60 -13.16 -14.95 -9.16
C LEU A 60 -13.43 -15.29 -7.69
N ARG A 61 -14.46 -16.10 -7.41
CA ARG A 61 -14.73 -16.60 -6.05
C ARG A 61 -13.59 -17.45 -5.51
N GLU A 62 -13.11 -18.42 -6.29
CA GLU A 62 -11.94 -19.23 -5.92
C GLU A 62 -10.70 -18.36 -5.66
N LEU A 63 -10.49 -17.30 -6.45
CA LEU A 63 -9.39 -16.37 -6.26
C LEU A 63 -9.52 -15.60 -4.94
N ARG A 64 -10.72 -15.09 -4.63
CA ARG A 64 -11.02 -14.43 -3.34
C ARG A 64 -10.82 -15.38 -2.16
N GLU A 65 -11.21 -16.65 -2.29
CA GLU A 65 -10.99 -17.69 -1.28
C GLU A 65 -9.50 -17.96 -1.05
N ARG A 66 -8.70 -18.09 -2.11
CA ARG A 66 -7.24 -18.24 -2.01
C ARG A 66 -6.57 -17.03 -1.35
N ARG A 67 -7.18 -15.85 -1.46
CA ARG A 67 -6.69 -14.57 -0.89
C ARG A 67 -7.52 -14.11 0.32
N GLN A 68 -8.23 -15.03 0.98
CA GLN A 68 -9.19 -14.69 2.04
C GLN A 68 -8.56 -13.89 3.18
N LYS A 69 -7.31 -14.19 3.57
CA LYS A 69 -6.62 -13.46 4.64
C LYS A 69 -6.47 -11.98 4.27
N LEU A 70 -5.92 -11.68 3.09
CA LEU A 70 -5.80 -10.31 2.60
C LEU A 70 -7.18 -9.65 2.50
N TRP A 71 -8.13 -10.31 1.82
CA TRP A 71 -9.45 -9.76 1.57
C TRP A 71 -10.18 -9.40 2.87
N ARG A 72 -10.13 -10.28 3.88
CA ARG A 72 -10.71 -10.03 5.21
C ARG A 72 -10.04 -8.87 5.96
N LEU A 73 -8.71 -8.78 5.92
CA LEU A 73 -7.98 -7.72 6.61
C LEU A 73 -8.14 -6.36 5.91
N ALA A 74 -8.33 -6.36 4.59
CA ALA A 74 -8.54 -5.17 3.78
C ALA A 74 -9.97 -4.62 3.84
N ARG A 75 -10.97 -5.49 4.08
CA ARG A 75 -12.40 -5.13 4.00
C ARG A 75 -12.78 -3.84 4.74
N PRO A 76 -12.38 -3.61 6.01
CA PRO A 76 -12.79 -2.39 6.71
C PRO A 76 -12.25 -1.10 6.07
N GLU A 77 -11.06 -1.17 5.46
CA GLU A 77 -10.46 -0.02 4.76
C GLU A 77 -11.11 0.20 3.39
N LEU A 78 -11.51 -0.86 2.70
CA LEU A 78 -12.29 -0.75 1.46
C LEU A 78 -13.63 -0.08 1.72
N ASP A 79 -14.38 -0.56 2.73
CA ASP A 79 -15.68 -0.01 3.10
C ASP A 79 -15.59 1.47 3.48
N GLY A 80 -14.63 1.82 4.35
CA GLY A 80 -14.43 3.19 4.82
C GLY A 80 -14.00 4.13 3.70
N LEU A 81 -12.96 3.75 2.93
CA LEU A 81 -12.48 4.59 1.82
C LEU A 81 -13.54 4.75 0.74
N ALA A 82 -14.26 3.68 0.37
CA ALA A 82 -15.31 3.75 -0.63
C ALA A 82 -16.37 4.79 -0.24
N ALA A 83 -16.79 4.81 1.03
CA ALA A 83 -17.74 5.80 1.55
C ALA A 83 -17.16 7.23 1.48
N ASP A 84 -15.91 7.42 1.88
CA ASP A 84 -15.26 8.74 1.92
C ASP A 84 -15.04 9.34 0.52
N ILE A 85 -14.75 8.52 -0.48
CA ILE A 85 -14.36 8.98 -1.83
C ILE A 85 -15.48 8.90 -2.88
N ALA A 86 -16.61 8.25 -2.58
CA ALA A 86 -17.70 8.06 -3.54
C ALA A 86 -18.27 9.40 -4.04
N ALA A 87 -18.42 10.38 -3.14
CA ALA A 87 -18.91 11.71 -3.49
C ALA A 87 -17.94 12.49 -4.39
N ALA A 88 -16.65 12.18 -4.34
CA ALA A 88 -15.61 12.74 -5.21
C ALA A 88 -15.55 12.03 -6.58
N GLY A 89 -16.44 11.06 -6.86
CA GLY A 89 -16.46 10.35 -8.13
C GLY A 89 -15.30 9.38 -8.30
N SER A 90 -14.82 8.79 -7.20
CA SER A 90 -13.72 7.81 -7.20
C SER A 90 -14.18 6.44 -6.72
N ILE A 91 -13.34 5.44 -6.98
CA ILE A 91 -13.47 4.06 -6.51
C ILE A 91 -12.17 3.62 -5.85
N VAL A 92 -12.29 2.66 -4.94
CA VAL A 92 -11.18 1.92 -4.36
C VAL A 92 -11.20 0.49 -4.91
N LEU A 93 -10.04 -0.02 -5.29
CA LEU A 93 -9.85 -1.38 -5.76
C LEU A 93 -8.85 -2.11 -4.87
N LEU A 94 -9.14 -3.39 -4.64
CA LEU A 94 -8.18 -4.32 -4.05
C LEU A 94 -7.76 -5.33 -5.11
N THR A 95 -6.47 -5.56 -5.23
CA THR A 95 -5.92 -6.62 -6.09
C THR A 95 -5.08 -7.60 -5.29
N ASP A 96 -4.87 -8.79 -5.86
CA ASP A 96 -3.85 -9.72 -5.39
C ASP A 96 -2.44 -9.29 -5.84
N GLU A 97 -1.42 -10.08 -5.50
CA GLU A 97 -0.02 -9.77 -5.75
C GLU A 97 0.37 -9.72 -7.24
N ASP A 98 -0.48 -10.29 -8.11
CA ASP A 98 -0.33 -10.41 -9.55
C ASP A 98 -1.18 -9.38 -10.32
N GLY A 99 -1.96 -8.58 -9.60
CA GLY A 99 -2.78 -7.51 -10.16
C GLY A 99 -4.19 -7.95 -10.57
N TRP A 100 -4.66 -9.13 -10.17
CA TRP A 100 -6.07 -9.50 -10.36
C TRP A 100 -6.94 -8.70 -9.41
N ILE A 101 -7.91 -7.96 -9.95
CA ILE A 101 -8.84 -7.18 -9.15
C ILE A 101 -9.78 -8.11 -8.41
N LEU A 102 -9.67 -8.09 -7.08
CA LEU A 102 -10.50 -8.86 -6.16
C LEU A 102 -11.79 -8.12 -5.84
N ASP A 103 -11.73 -6.80 -5.65
CA ASP A 103 -12.89 -5.98 -5.29
C ASP A 103 -12.79 -4.57 -5.85
N ALA A 104 -13.94 -3.93 -6.06
CA ALA A 104 -14.04 -2.54 -6.51
C ALA A 104 -15.30 -1.89 -5.91
N GLU A 105 -15.11 -0.80 -5.16
CA GLU A 105 -16.18 -0.13 -4.41
C GLU A 105 -16.05 1.39 -4.49
N GLY A 106 -17.16 2.13 -4.38
CA GLY A 106 -17.15 3.60 -4.42
C GLY A 106 -18.26 4.17 -5.28
N SER A 107 -17.97 5.22 -6.05
CA SER A 107 -18.97 5.93 -6.85
C SER A 107 -19.61 5.04 -7.93
N PRO A 108 -20.94 4.79 -7.91
CA PRO A 108 -21.61 3.95 -8.91
C PRO A 108 -21.43 4.46 -10.34
N GLY A 109 -21.49 5.79 -10.53
CA GLY A 109 -21.28 6.40 -11.83
C GLY A 109 -19.83 6.28 -12.34
N PHE A 110 -18.85 6.16 -11.44
CA PHE A 110 -17.48 5.90 -11.85
C PHE A 110 -17.18 4.41 -12.04
N LEU A 111 -17.80 3.51 -11.27
CA LEU A 111 -17.73 2.07 -11.50
C LEU A 111 -18.16 1.70 -12.93
N ASP A 112 -19.26 2.27 -13.43
CA ASP A 112 -19.70 2.06 -14.83
C ASP A 112 -18.64 2.55 -15.84
N LYS A 113 -18.07 3.74 -15.63
CA LYS A 113 -17.02 4.29 -16.51
C LYS A 113 -15.75 3.43 -16.48
N ALA A 114 -15.33 2.99 -15.31
CA ALA A 114 -14.18 2.13 -15.08
C ALA A 114 -14.36 0.76 -15.75
N GLY A 115 -15.56 0.17 -15.66
CA GLY A 115 -15.88 -1.10 -16.31
C GLY A 115 -15.77 -1.05 -17.85
N ARG A 116 -16.08 0.10 -18.48
CA ARG A 116 -15.91 0.28 -19.93
C ARG A 116 -14.46 0.23 -20.41
N VAL A 117 -13.51 0.36 -19.50
CA VAL A 117 -12.07 0.20 -19.76
C VAL A 117 -11.50 -1.02 -19.01
N ALA A 118 -12.36 -1.96 -18.65
CA ALA A 118 -12.03 -3.21 -17.96
C ALA A 118 -11.35 -3.03 -16.58
N LEU A 119 -11.52 -1.89 -15.92
CA LEU A 119 -11.10 -1.68 -14.53
C LEU A 119 -12.21 -2.20 -13.59
N MET A 120 -12.28 -3.52 -13.44
CA MET A 120 -13.36 -4.21 -12.69
C MET A 120 -12.90 -5.55 -12.11
N PRO A 121 -13.60 -6.11 -11.10
CA PRO A 121 -13.26 -7.39 -10.52
C PRO A 121 -13.12 -8.51 -11.54
N GLY A 122 -12.14 -9.38 -11.33
CA GLY A 122 -11.82 -10.48 -12.22
C GLY A 122 -10.93 -10.10 -13.40
N VAL A 123 -10.54 -8.83 -13.58
CA VAL A 123 -9.58 -8.42 -14.62
C VAL A 123 -8.19 -8.27 -14.01
N ARG A 124 -7.15 -8.71 -14.74
CA ARG A 124 -5.74 -8.53 -14.35
C ARG A 124 -5.19 -7.22 -14.88
N TRP A 125 -4.63 -6.40 -14.00
CA TRP A 125 -4.07 -5.06 -14.30
C TRP A 125 -2.55 -5.02 -14.14
N ASP A 126 -1.83 -6.01 -14.69
CA ASP A 126 -0.37 -5.98 -14.77
C ASP A 126 0.13 -5.13 -15.96
N GLU A 127 1.41 -4.75 -15.96
CA GLU A 127 2.00 -4.00 -17.08
C GLU A 127 2.06 -4.82 -18.37
N THR A 128 2.22 -6.14 -18.28
CA THR A 128 2.37 -7.01 -19.45
C THR A 128 1.09 -7.17 -20.25
N THR A 129 -0.07 -6.91 -19.65
CA THR A 129 -1.40 -7.08 -20.25
C THR A 129 -2.06 -5.73 -20.51
N VAL A 130 -2.01 -4.82 -19.53
CA VAL A 130 -2.76 -3.55 -19.54
C VAL A 130 -1.82 -2.34 -19.75
N GLY A 131 -0.54 -2.61 -20.00
CA GLY A 131 0.48 -1.59 -20.14
C GLY A 131 0.65 -0.78 -18.86
N THR A 132 1.37 0.34 -18.95
CA THR A 132 1.51 1.32 -17.86
C THR A 132 0.15 1.72 -17.30
N ASN A 133 -0.05 1.31 -16.04
CA ASN A 133 -1.19 1.60 -15.19
C ASN A 133 -0.71 1.58 -13.73
N ALA A 134 -1.42 2.21 -12.79
CA ALA A 134 -0.89 2.35 -11.43
C ALA A 134 -0.72 1.02 -10.69
N ILE A 135 -1.65 0.06 -10.85
CA ILE A 135 -1.61 -1.26 -10.20
C ILE A 135 -0.35 -2.02 -10.65
N GLY A 136 -0.23 -2.29 -11.95
CA GLY A 136 0.89 -3.02 -12.53
C GLY A 136 2.23 -2.33 -12.31
N THR A 137 2.26 -1.00 -12.39
CA THR A 137 3.50 -0.24 -12.12
C THR A 137 3.88 -0.32 -10.65
N ALA A 138 2.94 -0.24 -9.71
CA ALA A 138 3.21 -0.41 -8.28
C ALA A 138 3.70 -1.82 -7.93
N ILE A 139 3.21 -2.84 -8.64
CA ILE A 139 3.71 -4.22 -8.56
C ILE A 139 5.19 -4.27 -8.94
N VAL A 140 5.57 -3.72 -10.10
CA VAL A 140 6.96 -3.75 -10.57
C VAL A 140 7.89 -2.90 -9.70
N GLU A 141 7.44 -1.73 -9.29
CA GLU A 141 8.25 -0.76 -8.56
C GLU A 141 8.36 -1.05 -7.05
N GLY A 142 7.47 -1.89 -6.50
CA GLY A 142 7.45 -2.21 -5.07
C GLY A 142 7.11 -1.02 -4.16
N ARG A 143 6.54 0.06 -4.70
CA ARG A 143 6.21 1.30 -3.98
C ARG A 143 4.94 1.94 -4.52
N SER A 144 4.43 2.95 -3.81
CA SER A 144 3.26 3.71 -4.27
C SER A 144 3.54 4.42 -5.59
N VAL A 145 2.63 4.28 -6.56
CA VAL A 145 2.72 4.90 -7.89
C VAL A 145 1.42 5.64 -8.18
N GLU A 146 1.55 6.75 -8.92
CA GLU A 146 0.43 7.49 -9.46
C GLU A 146 0.56 7.54 -10.98
N VAL A 147 -0.55 7.33 -11.70
CA VAL A 147 -0.61 7.38 -13.16
C VAL A 147 -1.82 8.21 -13.56
N ARG A 148 -1.61 9.24 -14.37
CA ARG A 148 -2.61 10.27 -14.68
C ARG A 148 -2.88 10.38 -16.17
N GLY A 149 -4.12 10.12 -16.56
CA GLY A 149 -4.62 10.35 -17.91
C GLY A 149 -3.69 9.76 -18.97
N GLY A 150 -3.12 10.61 -19.82
CA GLY A 150 -2.19 10.21 -20.88
C GLY A 150 -0.88 9.55 -20.43
N GLU A 151 -0.61 9.45 -19.12
CA GLU A 151 0.49 8.61 -18.62
C GLU A 151 0.19 7.12 -18.80
N HIS A 152 -1.09 6.72 -18.84
CA HIS A 152 -1.48 5.34 -19.12
C HIS A 152 -1.01 4.90 -20.51
N TYR A 153 -0.57 3.66 -20.64
CA TYR A 153 -0.01 3.17 -21.91
C TYR A 153 -1.05 3.18 -23.03
N PHE A 154 -2.22 2.60 -22.78
CA PHE A 154 -3.31 2.54 -23.76
C PHE A 154 -4.20 3.79 -23.69
N ALA A 155 -4.53 4.33 -24.87
CA ALA A 155 -5.34 5.54 -24.98
C ALA A 155 -6.72 5.47 -24.27
N PRO A 156 -7.47 4.35 -24.29
CA PRO A 156 -8.74 4.25 -23.57
C PRO A 156 -8.61 4.50 -22.06
N HIS A 157 -7.48 4.15 -21.44
CA HIS A 157 -7.23 4.35 -20.01
C HIS A 157 -6.92 5.82 -19.67
N GLY A 158 -6.81 6.70 -20.66
CA GLY A 158 -6.60 8.13 -20.48
C GLY A 158 -7.72 8.86 -19.72
N ILE A 159 -8.86 8.20 -19.50
CA ILE A 159 -9.93 8.70 -18.64
C ILE A 159 -9.62 8.57 -17.14
N LEU A 160 -8.61 7.78 -16.78
CA LEU A 160 -8.31 7.40 -15.40
C LEU A 160 -7.19 8.25 -14.81
N THR A 161 -7.30 8.51 -13.52
CA THR A 161 -6.17 8.88 -12.66
C THR A 161 -6.17 7.96 -11.46
N CYS A 162 -5.04 7.27 -11.28
CA CYS A 162 -4.94 6.12 -10.39
C CYS A 162 -3.81 6.36 -9.39
N SER A 163 -4.01 5.94 -8.14
CA SER A 163 -3.03 5.98 -7.06
C SER A 163 -3.00 4.62 -6.39
N ALA A 164 -1.98 3.83 -6.73
CA ALA A 164 -1.81 2.48 -6.25
C ALA A 164 -0.73 2.40 -5.18
N THR A 165 -0.96 1.60 -4.14
CA THR A 165 0.02 1.31 -3.08
C THR A 165 0.07 -0.19 -2.81
N PRO A 166 1.27 -0.82 -2.90
CA PRO A 166 1.43 -2.23 -2.59
C PRO A 166 1.23 -2.49 -1.10
N ILE A 167 0.62 -3.63 -0.81
CA ILE A 167 0.34 -4.18 0.51
C ILE A 167 1.32 -5.32 0.75
N PHE A 168 2.06 -5.25 1.84
CA PHE A 168 2.99 -6.30 2.25
C PHE A 168 2.46 -7.07 3.46
N ASP A 169 2.71 -8.38 3.49
CA ASP A 169 2.55 -9.13 4.73
C ASP A 169 3.70 -8.83 5.69
N PRO A 170 3.62 -9.28 6.95
CA PRO A 170 4.66 -9.05 7.94
C PRO A 170 6.04 -9.58 7.54
N TYR A 171 6.11 -10.56 6.64
CA TYR A 171 7.33 -11.21 6.19
C TYR A 171 7.96 -10.52 4.97
N GLY A 172 7.40 -9.37 4.57
CA GLY A 172 7.89 -8.57 3.44
C GLY A 172 7.42 -9.07 2.07
N GLN A 173 6.49 -10.01 2.01
CA GLN A 173 5.93 -10.47 0.75
C GLN A 173 4.80 -9.54 0.30
N ARG A 174 4.84 -9.07 -0.95
CA ARG A 174 3.70 -8.35 -1.52
C ARG A 174 2.54 -9.33 -1.65
N VAL A 175 1.43 -9.01 -1.00
CA VAL A 175 0.21 -9.83 -1.02
C VAL A 175 -0.88 -9.23 -1.90
N GLY A 176 -0.78 -7.94 -2.20
CA GLY A 176 -1.75 -7.24 -3.03
C GLY A 176 -1.40 -5.79 -3.28
N VAL A 177 -2.31 -5.09 -3.94
CA VAL A 177 -2.23 -3.64 -4.16
C VAL A 177 -3.60 -3.02 -3.88
N LEU A 178 -3.60 -1.92 -3.13
CA LEU A 178 -4.76 -1.05 -2.97
C LEU A 178 -4.63 0.10 -3.97
N ASP A 179 -5.65 0.31 -4.80
CA ASP A 179 -5.69 1.41 -5.77
C ASP A 179 -6.88 2.31 -5.51
N ILE A 180 -6.69 3.62 -5.65
CA ILE A 180 -7.76 4.60 -5.72
C ILE A 180 -7.77 5.19 -7.13
N SER A 181 -8.87 5.00 -7.82
CA SER A 181 -9.06 5.43 -9.21
C SER A 181 -10.20 6.42 -9.33
N GLY A 182 -10.02 7.44 -10.16
CA GLY A 182 -11.02 8.47 -10.43
C GLY A 182 -10.93 9.03 -11.85
N ASP A 183 -11.86 9.93 -12.19
CA ASP A 183 -11.89 10.58 -13.50
C ASP A 183 -10.72 11.57 -13.64
N ALA A 184 -9.86 11.40 -14.65
CA ALA A 184 -8.66 12.20 -14.87
C ALA A 184 -8.92 13.71 -15.01
N ARG A 185 -10.17 14.11 -15.30
CA ARG A 185 -10.58 15.52 -15.41
C ARG A 185 -10.82 16.18 -14.06
N LEU A 186 -11.00 15.39 -12.99
CA LEU A 186 -11.22 15.87 -11.64
C LEU A 186 -9.91 15.95 -10.86
N GLN A 187 -9.90 16.73 -9.78
CA GLN A 187 -8.75 16.77 -8.87
C GLN A 187 -8.91 15.71 -7.78
N HIS A 188 -7.97 14.78 -7.74
CA HIS A 188 -7.92 13.72 -6.73
C HIS A 188 -6.78 13.97 -5.75
N LEU A 189 -6.74 15.20 -5.23
CA LEU A 189 -5.76 15.60 -4.24
C LEU A 189 -5.90 14.65 -3.03
N HIS A 190 -4.78 14.12 -2.55
CA HIS A 190 -4.71 13.18 -1.43
C HIS A 190 -5.04 11.70 -1.71
N ALA A 191 -5.48 11.29 -2.91
CA ALA A 191 -5.76 9.87 -3.20
C ALA A 191 -4.57 8.96 -2.83
N ARG A 192 -3.35 9.32 -3.23
CA ARG A 192 -2.13 8.59 -2.87
C ARG A 192 -1.87 8.54 -1.36
N VAL A 193 -2.20 9.59 -0.62
CA VAL A 193 -2.01 9.64 0.84
C VAL A 193 -3.02 8.73 1.53
N LEU A 194 -4.30 8.81 1.14
CA LEU A 194 -5.38 7.96 1.64
C LEU A 194 -5.08 6.48 1.38
N ALA A 195 -4.66 6.13 0.16
CA ALA A 195 -4.26 4.76 -0.17
C ALA A 195 -3.10 4.28 0.73
N ARG A 196 -2.08 5.12 0.97
CA ARG A 196 -0.96 4.76 1.85
C ARG A 196 -1.37 4.56 3.30
N GLN A 197 -2.30 5.38 3.81
CA GLN A 197 -2.81 5.27 5.17
C GLN A 197 -3.63 4.00 5.34
N ALA A 198 -4.56 3.74 4.42
CA ALA A 198 -5.34 2.52 4.41
C ALA A 198 -4.44 1.29 4.33
N VAL A 199 -3.44 1.26 3.45
CA VAL A 199 -2.49 0.14 3.43
C VAL A 199 -1.74 -0.01 4.76
N ALA A 200 -1.28 1.08 5.39
CA ALA A 200 -0.64 0.97 6.70
C ALA A 200 -1.57 0.35 7.75
N HIS A 201 -2.87 0.64 7.70
CA HIS A 201 -3.86 -0.01 8.56
C HIS A 201 -4.03 -1.50 8.22
N ILE A 202 -4.12 -1.87 6.94
CA ILE A 202 -4.20 -3.27 6.50
C ILE A 202 -3.00 -4.06 7.01
N GLU A 203 -1.79 -3.55 6.79
CA GLU A 203 -0.54 -4.17 7.24
C GLU A 203 -0.48 -4.28 8.76
N HIS A 204 -0.93 -3.27 9.49
CA HIS A 204 -1.01 -3.33 10.95
C HIS A 204 -1.94 -4.47 11.41
N ARG A 205 -3.10 -4.65 10.76
CA ARG A 205 -4.04 -5.75 11.10
C ARG A 205 -3.45 -7.13 10.86
N TYR A 206 -2.44 -7.29 10.01
CA TYR A 206 -1.72 -8.57 9.92
C TYR A 206 -1.01 -8.95 11.22
N PHE A 207 -0.47 -7.97 11.95
CA PHE A 207 0.14 -8.19 13.27
C PHE A 207 -0.92 -8.45 14.34
N ASP A 208 -2.04 -7.75 14.29
CA ASP A 208 -3.16 -7.96 15.24
C ASP A 208 -3.84 -9.33 15.05
N ALA A 209 -3.75 -9.91 13.84
CA ALA A 209 -4.20 -11.26 13.56
C ALA A 209 -3.27 -12.34 14.18
N GLY A 210 -2.14 -11.96 14.75
CA GLY A 210 -1.16 -12.84 15.40
C GLY A 210 -0.13 -13.41 14.42
N LEU A 211 1.10 -13.54 14.90
CA LEU A 211 2.22 -14.19 14.23
C LEU A 211 2.78 -15.30 15.11
N ALA A 212 2.99 -16.48 14.53
CA ALA A 212 3.51 -17.63 15.24
C ALA A 212 5.03 -17.51 15.45
N ASP A 213 5.48 -17.96 16.63
CA ASP A 213 6.90 -18.16 16.96
C ASP A 213 7.78 -16.93 16.74
N CYS A 214 7.28 -15.72 17.01
CA CYS A 214 8.10 -14.51 16.99
C CYS A 214 7.82 -13.59 18.19
N GLU A 215 8.88 -12.99 18.72
CA GLU A 215 8.81 -11.96 19.75
C GLU A 215 8.50 -10.62 19.09
N LEU A 216 7.29 -10.10 19.32
CA LEU A 216 6.85 -8.82 18.77
C LEU A 216 7.28 -7.67 19.66
N LEU A 217 7.91 -6.70 19.02
CA LEU A 217 8.40 -5.47 19.57
C LEU A 217 7.67 -4.31 18.92
N ARG A 218 6.86 -3.60 19.71
CA ARG A 218 6.11 -2.42 19.26
C ARG A 218 6.80 -1.16 19.75
N LEU A 219 7.08 -0.22 18.86
CA LEU A 219 8.01 0.88 19.07
C LEU A 219 7.50 2.18 18.45
N HIS A 220 7.72 3.31 19.11
CA HIS A 220 7.55 4.63 18.50
C HIS A 220 8.35 5.71 19.26
N HIS A 221 8.75 6.78 18.59
CA HIS A 221 9.42 7.93 19.23
C HIS A 221 8.47 8.80 20.07
N ASP A 222 7.16 8.57 19.93
CA ASP A 222 6.10 9.22 20.67
C ASP A 222 5.20 8.13 21.25
N ALA A 223 5.21 8.00 22.58
CA ALA A 223 4.46 6.98 23.31
C ALA A 223 2.95 7.03 23.03
N THR A 224 2.41 8.20 22.67
CA THR A 224 0.97 8.36 22.39
C THR A 224 0.53 7.68 21.10
N LEU A 225 1.48 7.33 20.23
CA LEU A 225 1.23 6.67 18.95
C LEU A 225 1.42 5.15 19.01
N LEU A 226 1.83 4.60 20.16
CA LEU A 226 1.84 3.14 20.39
C LEU A 226 0.40 2.59 20.32
N GLY A 227 0.27 1.41 19.73
CA GLY A 227 -1.01 0.76 19.42
C GLY A 227 -1.75 1.34 18.20
N THR A 228 -1.20 2.37 17.54
CA THR A 228 -1.78 2.91 16.30
C THR A 228 -1.08 2.31 15.07
N PRO A 229 -1.68 2.39 13.87
CA PRO A 229 -1.02 2.00 12.61
C PRO A 229 0.30 2.75 12.31
N ARG A 230 0.60 3.82 13.04
CA ARG A 230 1.85 4.58 12.92
C ARG A 230 2.99 4.01 13.76
N GLU A 231 2.71 3.11 14.70
CA GLU A 231 3.77 2.46 15.46
C GLU A 231 4.60 1.54 14.57
N GLY A 232 5.89 1.42 14.89
CA GLY A 232 6.74 0.41 14.32
C GLY A 232 6.53 -0.92 15.02
N ILE A 233 6.37 -2.00 14.26
CA ILE A 233 6.28 -3.35 14.77
C ILE A 233 7.41 -4.15 14.13
N LEU A 234 8.24 -4.78 14.97
CA LEU A 234 9.30 -5.69 14.57
C LEU A 234 9.06 -7.04 15.24
N GLY A 235 9.25 -8.14 14.52
CA GLY A 235 9.17 -9.51 15.04
C GLY A 235 10.52 -10.18 14.96
N PHE A 236 10.99 -10.75 16.07
CA PHE A 236 12.27 -11.44 16.15
C PHE A 236 12.10 -12.94 16.43
N ARG A 237 12.98 -13.75 15.85
CA ARG A 237 13.10 -15.19 16.15
C ARG A 237 14.58 -15.54 16.28
N GLY A 238 15.01 -16.01 17.45
CA GLY A 238 16.41 -16.30 17.72
C GLY A 238 17.34 -15.10 17.47
N GLY A 239 16.87 -13.88 17.77
CA GLY A 239 17.63 -12.65 17.56
C GLY A 239 17.75 -12.19 16.10
N ARG A 240 17.03 -12.79 15.15
CA ARG A 240 16.93 -12.28 13.76
C ARG A 240 15.57 -11.63 13.52
N LEU A 241 15.55 -10.51 12.79
CA LEU A 241 14.32 -9.88 12.31
C LEU A 241 13.64 -10.85 11.34
N VAL A 242 12.42 -11.25 11.63
CA VAL A 242 11.61 -12.15 10.79
C VAL A 242 10.29 -11.54 10.37
N ALA A 243 9.87 -10.44 10.99
CA ALA A 243 8.70 -9.70 10.57
C ALA A 243 8.86 -8.21 10.84
N ALA A 244 8.28 -7.35 10.00
CA ALA A 244 8.21 -5.92 10.26
C ALA A 244 7.05 -5.27 9.51
N ASN A 245 6.45 -4.22 10.08
CA ASN A 245 5.61 -3.32 9.30
C ASN A 245 6.48 -2.19 8.69
N ARG A 246 5.93 -1.45 7.71
CA ARG A 246 6.65 -0.34 7.06
C ARG A 246 7.17 0.72 8.03
N SER A 247 6.44 0.99 9.12
CA SER A 247 6.84 1.97 10.14
C SER A 247 8.05 1.46 10.92
N GLY A 248 8.08 0.17 11.25
CA GLY A 248 9.20 -0.49 11.93
C GLY A 248 10.45 -0.48 11.06
N LEU A 249 10.32 -0.84 9.78
CA LEU A 249 11.43 -0.73 8.83
C LEU A 249 11.96 0.71 8.74
N ALA A 250 11.06 1.69 8.61
CA ALA A 250 11.42 3.10 8.48
C ALA A 250 12.12 3.69 9.71
N LEU A 251 11.78 3.25 10.93
CA LEU A 251 12.44 3.71 12.17
C LEU A 251 13.95 3.41 12.16
N PHE A 252 14.35 2.32 11.51
CA PHE A 252 15.73 1.84 11.47
C PHE A 252 16.39 2.00 10.09
N GLY A 253 15.70 2.60 9.12
CA GLY A 253 16.20 2.74 7.75
C GLY A 253 16.40 1.40 7.03
N LEU A 254 15.58 0.40 7.37
CA LEU A 254 15.60 -0.93 6.75
C LEU A 254 14.67 -1.00 5.53
N GLU A 255 14.92 -1.97 4.68
CA GLU A 255 14.08 -2.36 3.56
C GLU A 255 13.44 -3.73 3.80
N HIS A 256 12.45 -4.11 2.99
CA HIS A 256 11.82 -5.44 3.09
C HIS A 256 12.83 -6.58 2.93
N ALA A 257 13.91 -6.37 2.17
CA ALA A 257 15.00 -7.34 1.98
C ALA A 257 15.81 -7.61 3.26
N ASP A 258 15.70 -6.76 4.29
CA ASP A 258 16.37 -6.99 5.57
C ASP A 258 15.61 -7.98 6.46
N ILE A 259 14.34 -8.27 6.15
CA ILE A 259 13.53 -9.27 6.86
C ILE A 259 14.11 -10.66 6.58
N GLY A 260 14.42 -11.40 7.65
CA GLY A 260 15.16 -12.67 7.64
C GLY A 260 16.67 -12.49 7.82
N HIS A 261 17.20 -11.29 7.57
CA HIS A 261 18.64 -11.03 7.49
C HIS A 261 19.17 -10.22 8.68
N ALA A 262 18.50 -9.13 9.05
CA ALA A 262 18.99 -8.21 10.08
C ALA A 262 19.02 -8.84 11.48
N PRO A 263 20.17 -8.88 12.16
CA PRO A 263 20.24 -9.32 13.55
C PRO A 263 19.76 -8.21 14.49
N TYR A 264 19.19 -8.58 15.63
CA TYR A 264 18.75 -7.66 16.69
C TYR A 264 19.85 -6.67 17.10
N ALA A 265 21.08 -7.17 17.26
CA ALA A 265 22.24 -6.38 17.64
C ALA A 265 22.67 -5.33 16.59
N ALA A 266 22.17 -5.40 15.35
CA ALA A 266 22.38 -4.32 14.38
C ALA A 266 21.46 -3.11 14.63
N LEU A 267 20.32 -3.34 15.30
CA LEU A 267 19.26 -2.35 15.51
C LEU A 267 19.29 -1.73 16.91
N PHE A 268 19.70 -2.52 17.92
CA PHE A 268 19.70 -2.11 19.32
C PHE A 268 21.04 -2.45 19.99
N ASP A 269 21.57 -1.50 20.76
CA ASP A 269 22.80 -1.70 21.54
C ASP A 269 22.51 -2.27 22.96
N ALA A 270 21.26 -2.16 23.43
CA ALA A 270 20.82 -2.66 24.72
C ALA A 270 20.02 -3.97 24.57
N PRO A 271 20.05 -4.87 25.57
CA PRO A 271 19.20 -6.05 25.56
C PRO A 271 17.73 -5.64 25.63
N LEU A 272 16.86 -6.47 25.02
CA LEU A 272 15.42 -6.25 24.99
C LEU A 272 14.81 -6.11 26.39
N SER A 273 15.45 -6.70 27.41
CA SER A 273 15.06 -6.58 28.82
C SER A 273 14.99 -5.13 29.31
N ARG A 274 15.86 -4.23 28.82
CA ARG A 274 15.81 -2.81 29.20
C ARG A 274 14.52 -2.13 28.78
N LEU A 275 13.96 -2.51 27.62
CA LEU A 275 12.67 -1.97 27.22
C LEU A 275 11.55 -2.41 28.17
N TYR A 276 11.67 -3.61 28.75
CA TYR A 276 10.68 -4.14 29.67
C TYR A 276 10.70 -3.44 31.03
N ASP A 277 11.90 -3.11 31.52
CA ASP A 277 12.08 -2.48 32.82
C ASP A 277 11.74 -0.98 32.78
N ASP A 278 12.17 -0.29 31.72
CA ASP A 278 12.12 1.18 31.64
C ASP A 278 11.02 1.71 30.70
N GLY A 279 10.39 0.83 29.91
CA GLY A 279 9.39 1.21 28.89
C GLY A 279 9.95 1.97 27.68
N ALA A 280 11.27 2.19 27.65
CA ALA A 280 11.95 2.92 26.59
C ALA A 280 13.36 2.36 26.32
N LEU A 281 13.81 2.48 25.08
CA LEU A 281 15.19 2.28 24.64
C LEU A 281 15.74 3.61 24.11
N ILE A 282 17.07 3.66 23.98
CA ILE A 282 17.74 4.70 23.20
C ILE A 282 18.18 4.06 21.89
N ASP A 283 17.78 4.62 20.75
CA ASP A 283 18.26 4.17 19.45
C ASP A 283 19.73 4.57 19.23
N ARG A 284 20.37 4.06 18.17
CA ARG A 284 21.80 4.36 17.89
C ARG A 284 22.07 5.83 17.58
N GLN A 285 21.03 6.64 17.42
CA GLN A 285 21.08 8.07 17.15
C GLN A 285 20.81 8.89 18.43
N GLY A 286 20.69 8.24 19.59
CA GLY A 286 20.50 8.89 20.88
C GLY A 286 19.05 9.29 21.17
N ARG A 287 18.08 8.84 20.37
CA ARG A 287 16.67 9.21 20.52
C ARG A 287 15.93 8.19 21.37
N ALA A 288 15.06 8.68 22.26
CA ALA A 288 14.16 7.83 23.01
C ALA A 288 13.19 7.10 22.07
N LEU A 289 13.03 5.81 22.32
CA LEU A 289 12.13 4.92 21.61
C LEU A 289 11.29 4.19 22.66
N TYR A 290 10.04 4.62 22.81
CA TYR A 290 9.10 3.97 23.71
C TYR A 290 8.65 2.66 23.09
N GLY A 291 8.39 1.66 23.93
CA GLY A 291 7.97 0.38 23.39
C GLY A 291 7.30 -0.54 24.40
N GLN A 292 6.62 -1.53 23.84
CA GLN A 292 5.87 -2.54 24.57
C GLN A 292 6.01 -3.89 23.88
N ARG A 293 5.91 -4.97 24.67
CA ARG A 293 5.78 -6.30 24.10
C ARG A 293 4.41 -6.42 23.43
N GLY A 294 4.39 -6.85 22.18
CA GLY A 294 3.17 -7.34 21.55
C GLY A 294 2.94 -8.77 22.03
N ASP A 295 2.03 -8.99 22.97
CA ASP A 295 1.57 -10.35 23.25
C ASP A 295 0.87 -10.86 21.98
N GLY A 296 1.41 -11.92 21.38
CA GLY A 296 0.87 -12.53 20.15
C GLY A 296 -0.57 -13.06 20.26
N GLN A 297 -1.22 -12.83 21.40
CA GLN A 297 -2.65 -13.01 21.64
C GLN A 297 -3.13 -11.87 22.53
N ARG A 298 -4.20 -11.17 22.09
CA ARG A 298 -4.88 -10.13 22.87
C ARG A 298 -5.35 -10.73 24.20
N ALA A 299 -4.75 -10.35 25.33
CA ALA A 299 -5.40 -10.53 26.62
C ALA A 299 -6.64 -9.61 26.68
N PRO A 300 -7.80 -10.06 27.21
CA PRO A 300 -8.95 -9.18 27.36
C PRO A 300 -8.60 -8.03 28.31
N ALA A 301 -9.00 -6.82 27.93
CA ALA A 301 -8.71 -5.59 28.67
C ALA A 301 -9.11 -5.73 30.14
N ARG A 302 -8.13 -5.74 31.05
CA ARG A 302 -8.40 -5.55 32.48
C ARG A 302 -8.79 -4.09 32.70
N GLY A 303 -9.99 -3.90 33.23
CA GLY A 303 -10.55 -2.58 33.55
C GLY A 303 -9.60 -1.78 34.44
N ARG A 304 -9.58 -0.46 34.19
CA ARG A 304 -8.86 0.54 34.99
C ARG A 304 -9.16 0.35 36.48
N ALA A 305 -8.16 -0.05 37.26
CA ALA A 305 -8.20 0.06 38.71
C ALA A 305 -8.10 1.56 39.08
N GLY A 306 -9.06 2.01 39.89
CA GLY A 306 -9.21 3.41 40.28
C GLY A 306 -8.04 3.95 41.10
N ILE A 307 -7.84 5.27 40.97
CA ILE A 307 -6.93 6.07 41.78
C ILE A 307 -7.46 6.10 43.22
N PRO A 308 -6.65 5.82 44.27
CA PRO A 308 -7.09 5.95 45.64
C PRO A 308 -7.20 7.43 46.02
N ALA A 309 -8.36 7.82 46.55
CA ALA A 309 -8.61 9.14 47.10
C ALA A 309 -7.70 9.40 48.30
N ARG A 310 -7.10 10.59 48.35
CA ARG A 310 -6.36 11.07 49.52
C ARG A 310 -7.35 11.36 50.66
N SER A 311 -7.12 10.73 51.80
CA SER A 311 -7.69 11.08 53.09
C SER A 311 -7.10 12.41 53.57
N GLU A 312 -7.92 13.45 53.67
CA GLU A 312 -7.59 14.64 54.46
C GLU A 312 -8.05 14.42 55.90
N GLU A 313 -7.07 14.35 56.81
CA GLU A 313 -7.24 14.51 58.25
C GLU A 313 -6.83 15.94 58.61
N ARG A 314 -7.80 16.78 58.96
CA ARG A 314 -7.86 17.78 60.05
C ARG A 314 -8.78 18.96 59.74
#